data_AF-I0L4P6-F1
#
_entry.id   AF-I0L4P6-F1
#
_cell.length_a   1.000
_cell.length_b   1.000
_cell.length_c   1.000
_cell.angle_alpha   90.00
_cell.angle_beta   90.00
_cell.angle_gamma   90.00
#
_symmetry.space_group_name_H-M   'P 1'
#
loop_
_entity.id
_entity.type
_entity.pdbx_description
1 polymer ?
#
loop_
_entity_poly.entity_id
_entity_poly.type
_entity_poly.pdbx_seq_one_letter_code
_entity_poly.pdbx_strand_id
1 'polypeptide(L)' 'MSRHDEPNEYGYAGGATAPEPQPGGKPDEQDLAEEVAVPGDDLTAPATDALADETEERRPSERRR' A
#
# COMPACT_ATOMS: atom_id res chain seq x y z
N MET A 1 -21.07 34.38 -1.60
CA MET A 1 -21.24 33.01 -1.07
C MET A 1 -22.01 32.21 -2.12
N SER A 2 -21.90 30.87 -2.13
CA SER A 2 -22.70 29.97 -2.99
C SER A 2 -22.12 29.62 -4.37
N ARG A 3 -20.95 28.96 -4.42
CA ARG A 3 -20.60 28.06 -5.55
C ARG A 3 -20.06 26.70 -5.10
N HIS A 4 -19.70 26.60 -3.82
CA HIS A 4 -19.21 25.37 -3.20
C HIS A 4 -20.31 24.55 -2.53
N ASP A 5 -21.51 25.11 -2.42
CA ASP A 5 -22.67 24.48 -1.78
C ASP A 5 -23.60 23.80 -2.80
N GLU A 6 -23.31 23.89 -4.10
CA GLU A 6 -24.10 23.23 -5.16
C GLU A 6 -23.64 21.78 -5.34
N PRO A 7 -24.58 20.80 -5.40
CA PRO A 7 -24.26 19.43 -5.76
C PRO A 7 -23.57 19.34 -7.13
N ASN A 8 -22.58 18.46 -7.26
CA ASN A 8 -21.97 18.16 -8.56
C ASN A 8 -22.98 17.49 -9.51
N GLU A 9 -22.57 17.21 -10.75
CA GLU A 9 -23.40 16.59 -11.79
C GLU A 9 -24.00 15.21 -11.39
N TYR A 10 -23.47 14.59 -10.35
CA TYR A 10 -23.94 13.32 -9.79
C TYR A 10 -24.82 13.50 -8.54
N GLY A 11 -25.19 14.75 -8.19
CA GLY A 11 -26.00 15.06 -7.02
C GLY A 11 -25.23 15.00 -5.69
N TYR A 12 -23.90 14.94 -5.73
CA TYR A 12 -23.06 14.93 -4.52
C TYR A 12 -22.62 16.35 -4.17
N ALA A 13 -23.08 16.86 -3.02
CA ALA A 13 -22.77 18.21 -2.55
C ALA A 13 -21.53 18.30 -1.64
N GLY A 14 -20.79 17.20 -1.47
CA GLY A 14 -19.76 17.13 -0.44
C GLY A 14 -20.43 17.16 0.94
N GLY A 15 -20.47 16.02 1.63
CA GLY A 15 -20.76 16.08 3.07
C GLY A 15 -19.75 17.02 3.73
N ALA A 16 -20.12 17.65 4.85
CA ALA A 16 -19.15 18.40 5.64
C ALA A 16 -17.98 17.45 5.97
N THR A 17 -16.83 17.65 5.34
CA THR A 17 -15.62 16.95 5.75
C THR A 17 -15.29 17.50 7.13
N ALA A 18 -15.14 16.60 8.10
CA ALA A 18 -14.61 17.01 9.39
C ALA A 18 -13.27 17.73 9.16
N PRO A 19 -12.92 18.74 9.96
CA PRO A 19 -11.59 19.33 9.92
C PRO A 19 -10.54 18.23 9.98
N GLU A 20 -9.43 18.42 9.26
CA GLU A 20 -8.28 17.53 9.35
C GLU A 20 -7.85 17.40 10.82
N PRO A 21 -7.59 16.17 11.32
CA PRO A 21 -7.09 15.98 12.68
C PRO A 21 -5.80 16.78 12.89
N GLN A 22 -5.63 17.33 14.09
CA GLN A 22 -4.39 18.02 14.42
C GLN A 22 -3.22 17.01 14.41
N PRO A 23 -2.08 17.34 13.80
CA PRO A 23 -0.93 16.44 13.81
C PRO A 23 -0.49 16.16 15.25
N GLY A 24 -0.36 14.88 15.62
CA GLY A 24 -0.04 14.45 16.98
C GLY A 24 -1.24 14.43 17.95
N GLY A 25 -2.47 14.38 17.42
CA GLY A 25 -3.67 14.11 18.21
C GLY A 25 -3.64 12.76 18.93
N LYS A 26 -4.67 12.49 19.74
CA LYS A 26 -4.84 11.15 20.33
C LYS A 26 -5.06 10.16 19.20
N PRO A 27 -4.39 8.99 19.21
CA PRO A 27 -4.63 7.97 18.20
C PRO A 27 -6.10 7.57 18.22
N ASP A 28 -6.71 7.51 17.03
CA ASP A 28 -8.07 7.07 16.82
C ASP A 28 -8.15 5.59 16.37
N GLU A 29 -9.37 5.10 16.13
CA GLU A 29 -9.58 3.72 15.71
C GLU A 29 -8.96 3.41 14.33
N GLN A 30 -8.83 4.41 13.46
CA GLN A 30 -8.18 4.27 12.16
C GLN A 30 -6.66 4.18 12.35
N ASP A 31 -6.08 5.05 13.19
CA ASP A 31 -4.66 5.02 13.51
C ASP A 31 -4.22 3.66 14.08
N LEU A 32 -5.02 3.07 14.96
CA LEU A 32 -4.77 1.76 15.55
C LEU A 32 -4.95 0.61 14.55
N ALA A 33 -5.88 0.75 13.61
CA ALA A 33 -6.07 -0.22 12.54
C ALA A 33 -4.90 -0.24 11.54
N GLU A 34 -4.21 0.89 11.41
CA GLU A 34 -2.99 1.03 10.61
C GLU A 34 -1.72 0.58 11.35
N GLU A 35 -1.76 0.48 12.69
CA GLU A 35 -0.68 -0.04 13.54
C GLU A 35 -0.57 -1.57 13.46
N VAL A 36 -0.42 -2.11 12.24
CA VAL A 36 -0.12 -3.52 12.03
C VAL A 36 1.40 -3.69 11.94
N ALA A 37 1.97 -4.38 12.93
CA ALA A 37 3.38 -4.74 12.89
C ALA A 37 3.66 -5.66 11.69
N VAL A 38 4.31 -5.11 10.66
CA VAL A 38 4.82 -5.91 9.55
C VAL A 38 6.11 -6.59 10.02
N PRO A 39 6.27 -7.91 9.84
CA PRO A 39 7.53 -8.58 10.11
C PRO A 39 8.67 -7.89 9.35
N GLY A 40 9.76 -7.58 10.06
CA GLY A 40 10.97 -7.03 9.42
C GLY A 40 11.78 -8.07 8.64
N ASP A 41 11.39 -9.35 8.74
CA ASP A 41 12.01 -10.46 8.04
C ASP A 41 11.55 -10.51 6.57
N ASP A 42 12.46 -10.88 5.68
CA ASP A 42 12.13 -11.15 4.29
C ASP A 42 11.44 -12.52 4.14
N LEU A 43 10.11 -12.49 4.14
CA LEU A 43 9.28 -13.68 3.93
C LEU A 43 9.31 -14.20 2.48
N THR A 44 9.87 -13.41 1.55
CA THR A 44 9.94 -13.77 0.13
C THR A 44 11.24 -14.48 -0.24
N ALA A 45 12.26 -14.44 0.62
CA ALA A 45 13.57 -15.06 0.37
C ALA A 45 13.47 -16.54 -0.08
N PRO A 46 12.67 -17.42 0.57
CA PRO A 46 12.56 -18.82 0.12
C PRO A 46 11.94 -18.97 -1.28
N ALA A 47 11.01 -18.08 -1.64
CA ALA A 47 10.40 -18.08 -2.97
C ALA A 47 11.36 -17.53 -4.03
N THR A 48 12.11 -16.49 -3.69
CA THR A 48 13.18 -15.93 -4.53
C THR A 48 14.27 -16.96 -4.79
N ASP A 49 14.72 -17.69 -3.77
CA ASP A 49 15.73 -18.75 -3.90
C ASP A 49 15.24 -19.88 -4.80
N ALA A 50 14.00 -20.37 -4.57
CA ALA A 50 13.42 -21.42 -5.42
C ALA A 50 13.29 -21.01 -6.90
N LEU A 51 12.95 -19.74 -7.15
CA LEU A 51 12.90 -19.20 -8.51
C LEU A 51 14.31 -19.05 -9.12
N ALA A 52 15.30 -18.67 -8.30
CA ALA A 52 16.69 -18.57 -8.74
C ALA A 52 17.22 -19.95 -9.18
N ASP A 53 17.05 -20.99 -8.36
CA ASP A 53 17.48 -22.36 -8.67
C ASP A 53 16.89 -22.87 -10.00
N GLU A 54 15.58 -22.70 -10.21
CA GLU A 54 14.90 -23.02 -11.47
C GLU A 54 15.46 -22.26 -12.67
N THR A 55 15.80 -20.97 -12.51
CA THR A 55 16.38 -20.18 -13.59
C THR A 55 17.84 -20.50 -13.87
N GLU A 56 18.61 -20.92 -12.86
CA GLU A 56 20.00 -21.33 -13.00
C GLU A 56 20.14 -22.71 -13.63
N GLU A 57 19.30 -23.67 -13.26
CA GLU A 57 19.21 -24.98 -13.93
C GLU A 57 18.79 -24.85 -15.40
N ARG A 58 18.01 -23.82 -15.73
CA ARG A 58 17.55 -23.55 -17.10
C ARG A 58 18.52 -22.73 -17.95
N ARG A 59 19.64 -22.24 -17.42
CA ARG A 59 20.68 -21.62 -18.27
C ARG A 59 21.32 -22.73 -19.11
N PRO A 60 21.18 -22.72 -20.46
CA PRO A 60 21.94 -23.64 -21.27
C PRO A 60 23.41 -23.31 -21.05
N SER A 61 24.21 -24.33 -20.81
CA SER A 61 25.66 -24.24 -20.67
C SER A 61 26.32 -23.67 -21.92
N GLU A 62 26.29 -22.36 -22.12
CA GLU A 62 27.00 -21.67 -23.20
C GLU A 62 28.35 -21.14 -22.69
N ARG A 63 29.33 -22.03 -22.47
CA ARG A 63 30.75 -21.73 -22.76
C ARG A 63 31.70 -22.94 -22.62
N ARG A 64 31.50 -24.01 -23.38
CA ARG A 64 32.61 -24.95 -23.71
C ARG A 64 32.44 -25.52 -25.12
N ARG A 65 32.72 -24.72 -26.15
CA ARG A 65 33.71 -25.03 -27.19
C ARG A 65 33.91 -23.83 -28.12
#